data_AF-A0A2V5JR25-F1
#
_entry.id   AF-A0A2V5JR25-F1
#
_cell.length_a   1.000
_cell.length_b   1.000
_cell.length_c   1.000
_cell.angle_alpha   90.00
_cell.angle_beta   90.00
_cell.angle_gamma   90.00
#
_symmetry.space_group_name_H-M   'P 1'
#
loop_
_entity.id
_entity.type
_entity.pdbx_description
1 polymer ?
#
loop_
_entity_poly.entity_id
_entity_poly.type
_entity_poly.pdbx_seq_one_letter_code
_entity_poly.pdbx_strand_id
1 'polypeptide(L)'
;MANASLETLLAKSIDYAGMFPPCSLALEPAFQNHAQYVRSSEAWMLNAFVLSIEQFDAAKQLLSLFDPAHPLRVAALGPKTANADAFLEALEDTDVAIRSLSSNVDLVSISQLEMFLPQDVDVGLLKEARSIVGNLPVFWEAPPERAEQIIALLAEHNSNEESAAFGYKLRTGGVTADAFPTSSQIAAALVTPATHQLPIKFTAGLHHPIRQFRDEVKTKMHGFLNVLGAATLAAEHRWDARQAAIMLEDESVDSFSFEKDFFSWRGWTIDIERLRYRRRFVASFGSCSFDEPREDLRALRLL
;
A
#
# COMPACT_ATOMS: atom_id res chain seq x y z
N MET A 1 -7.95 -12.72 20.72
CA MET A 1 -6.61 -12.23 20.31
C MET A 1 -6.35 -12.82 18.95
N ALA A 2 -5.99 -11.99 17.98
CA ALA A 2 -5.69 -12.44 16.62
C ALA A 2 -4.56 -13.48 16.63
N ASN A 3 -4.58 -14.41 15.68
CA ASN A 3 -3.49 -15.36 15.51
C ASN A 3 -2.22 -14.62 15.07
N ALA A 4 -1.05 -15.03 15.57
CA ALA A 4 0.21 -14.30 15.36
C ALA A 4 0.62 -14.18 13.89
N SER A 5 0.26 -15.18 13.05
CA SER A 5 0.46 -15.10 11.60
C SER A 5 -0.44 -14.06 10.92
N LEU A 6 -1.70 -13.91 11.35
CA LEU A 6 -2.59 -12.86 10.86
C LEU A 6 -2.07 -11.48 11.27
N GLU A 7 -1.67 -11.34 12.54
CA GLU A 7 -1.06 -10.10 13.04
C GLU A 7 0.19 -9.75 12.23
N THR A 8 1.04 -10.73 11.94
CA THR A 8 2.25 -10.51 11.11
C THR A 8 1.90 -10.13 9.67
N LEU A 9 0.88 -10.73 9.06
CA LEU A 9 0.45 -10.40 7.70
C LEU A 9 -0.15 -8.98 7.61
N LEU A 10 -0.92 -8.57 8.63
CA LEU A 10 -1.69 -7.32 8.57
C LEU A 10 -1.09 -6.16 9.37
N ALA A 11 -0.03 -6.39 10.16
CA ALA A 11 0.65 -5.33 10.89
C ALA A 11 1.09 -4.21 9.95
N LYS A 12 0.64 -2.99 10.26
CA LYS A 12 0.91 -1.78 9.48
C LYS A 12 0.62 -1.95 7.99
N SER A 13 -0.44 -2.68 7.64
CA SER A 13 -0.81 -2.94 6.25
C SER A 13 -1.82 -1.96 5.68
N ILE A 14 -2.56 -1.20 6.50
CA ILE A 14 -3.63 -0.32 6.01
C ILE A 14 -3.19 1.14 6.02
N ASP A 15 -3.06 1.74 4.84
CA ASP A 15 -3.00 3.19 4.68
C ASP A 15 -4.41 3.76 4.61
N TYR A 16 -4.81 4.55 5.61
CA TYR A 16 -6.14 5.13 5.67
C TYR A 16 -6.25 6.31 4.69
N ALA A 17 -7.11 6.14 3.69
CA ALA A 17 -7.31 7.04 2.57
C ALA A 17 -8.75 7.60 2.56
N GLY A 18 -9.29 7.97 3.74
CA GLY A 18 -10.71 8.33 3.89
C GLY A 18 -11.18 9.53 3.07
N MET A 19 -10.26 10.41 2.66
CA MET A 19 -10.55 11.55 1.79
C MET A 19 -10.74 11.19 0.32
N PHE A 20 -10.41 9.96 -0.07
CA PHE A 20 -10.47 9.50 -1.45
C PHE A 20 -11.72 8.64 -1.69
N PRO A 21 -12.20 8.55 -2.95
CA PRO A 21 -13.35 7.71 -3.28
C PRO A 21 -13.14 6.24 -2.86
N PRO A 22 -14.22 5.53 -2.49
CA PRO A 22 -15.61 6.01 -2.47
C PRO A 22 -15.99 6.91 -1.28
N CYS A 23 -15.31 6.87 -0.13
CA CYS A 23 -15.72 7.63 1.06
C CYS A 23 -15.72 9.15 0.86
N SER A 24 -14.68 9.68 0.20
CA SER A 24 -14.56 11.12 -0.15
C SER A 24 -14.81 12.08 1.02
N LEU A 25 -14.35 11.72 2.22
CA LEU A 25 -14.53 12.56 3.41
C LEU A 25 -13.78 13.89 3.26
N ALA A 26 -14.33 14.94 3.87
CA ALA A 26 -13.56 16.17 4.08
C ALA A 26 -12.37 15.91 5.03
N LEU A 27 -11.38 16.81 4.99
CA LEU A 27 -10.14 16.67 5.77
C LEU A 27 -10.41 16.50 7.28
N GLU A 28 -11.23 17.36 7.87
CA GLU A 28 -11.52 17.35 9.31
C GLU A 28 -12.14 16.03 9.81
N PRO A 29 -13.26 15.52 9.25
CA PRO A 29 -13.81 14.23 9.68
C PRO A 29 -12.85 13.06 9.41
N ALA A 30 -12.09 13.08 8.31
CA ALA A 30 -11.07 12.05 8.07
C ALA A 30 -9.97 12.07 9.16
N PHE A 31 -9.52 13.26 9.59
CA PHE A 31 -8.55 13.41 10.67
C PHE A 31 -9.11 12.96 12.02
N GLN A 32 -10.36 13.30 12.33
CA GLN A 32 -11.05 12.84 13.54
C GLN A 32 -11.11 11.31 13.59
N ASN A 33 -11.48 10.67 12.48
CA ASN A 33 -11.47 9.21 12.36
C ASN A 33 -10.07 8.64 12.59
N HIS A 34 -9.05 9.18 11.90
CA HIS A 34 -7.68 8.70 12.05
C HIS A 34 -7.16 8.83 13.49
N ALA A 35 -7.43 9.97 14.14
CA ALA A 35 -7.08 10.22 15.54
C ALA A 35 -7.74 9.21 16.49
N GLN A 36 -8.97 8.77 16.20
CA GLN A 36 -9.61 7.69 16.96
C GLN A 36 -8.96 6.34 16.65
N TYR A 37 -8.68 6.05 15.38
CA TYR A 37 -8.13 4.76 14.96
C TYR A 37 -6.73 4.49 15.52
N VAL A 38 -5.85 5.50 15.60
CA VAL A 38 -4.51 5.35 16.19
C VAL A 38 -4.55 5.01 17.69
N ARG A 39 -5.69 5.24 18.36
CA ARG A 39 -5.93 4.92 19.78
C ARG A 39 -6.82 3.68 19.99
N SER A 40 -7.18 2.99 18.91
CA SER A 40 -8.04 1.81 18.97
C SER A 40 -7.24 0.53 19.25
N SER A 41 -7.93 -0.53 19.72
CA SER A 41 -7.33 -1.85 19.97
C SER A 41 -6.69 -2.47 18.72
N GLU A 42 -7.19 -2.14 17.53
CA GLU A 42 -6.67 -2.64 16.26
C GLU A 42 -5.71 -1.69 15.53
N ALA A 43 -5.20 -0.64 16.20
CA ALA A 43 -4.25 0.31 15.63
C ALA A 43 -2.95 -0.34 15.10
N TRP A 44 -2.67 -1.59 15.48
CA TRP A 44 -1.57 -2.39 14.94
C TRP A 44 -1.69 -2.65 13.43
N MET A 45 -2.90 -2.68 12.85
CA MET A 45 -3.11 -2.77 11.39
C MET A 45 -2.90 -1.45 10.66
N LEU A 46 -3.14 -0.32 11.34
CA LEU A 46 -3.10 1.02 10.76
C LEU A 46 -1.66 1.49 10.52
N ASN A 47 -1.34 1.84 9.28
CA ASN A 47 -0.02 2.27 8.85
C ASN A 47 0.12 3.80 8.84
N ALA A 48 -0.47 4.47 7.86
CA ALA A 48 -0.38 5.90 7.66
C ALA A 48 -1.72 6.49 7.23
N PHE A 49 -1.86 7.81 7.35
CA PHE A 49 -2.90 8.59 6.70
C PHE A 49 -2.42 9.01 5.31
N VAL A 50 -3.16 8.67 4.26
CA VAL A 50 -2.86 9.15 2.90
C VAL A 50 -3.34 10.59 2.78
N LEU A 51 -2.41 11.53 2.58
CA LEU A 51 -2.70 12.96 2.52
C LEU A 51 -2.12 13.56 1.25
N SER A 52 -2.99 14.19 0.45
CA SER A 52 -2.57 15.02 -0.69
C SER A 52 -1.72 16.19 -0.21
N ILE A 53 -0.62 16.49 -0.91
CA ILE A 53 0.27 17.59 -0.52
C ILE A 53 -0.45 18.95 -0.47
N GLU A 54 -1.49 19.14 -1.29
CA GLU A 54 -2.28 20.37 -1.32
C GLU A 54 -3.07 20.60 -0.02
N GLN A 55 -3.22 19.57 0.82
CA GLN A 55 -3.94 19.63 2.09
C GLN A 55 -3.01 19.82 3.30
N PHE A 56 -1.69 19.89 3.10
CA PHE A 56 -0.72 19.93 4.21
C PHE A 56 -0.89 21.16 5.10
N ASP A 57 -1.13 22.34 4.50
CA ASP A 57 -1.31 23.57 5.29
C ASP A 57 -2.62 23.57 6.08
N ALA A 58 -3.70 23.02 5.51
CA ALA A 58 -4.96 22.84 6.23
C ALA A 58 -4.79 21.80 7.37
N ALA A 59 -4.03 20.73 7.14
CA ALA A 59 -3.76 19.69 8.13
C ALA A 59 -3.00 20.22 9.35
N LYS A 60 -2.12 21.22 9.19
CA LYS A 60 -1.41 21.86 10.31
C LYS A 60 -2.36 22.39 11.39
N GLN A 61 -3.55 22.85 11.00
CA GLN A 61 -4.56 23.39 11.93
C GLN A 61 -5.25 22.30 12.77
N LEU A 62 -5.12 21.03 12.37
CA LEU A 62 -5.77 19.88 13.00
C LEU A 62 -4.79 19.00 13.80
N LEU A 63 -3.51 19.41 13.91
CA LEU A 63 -2.49 18.63 14.62
C LEU A 63 -2.76 18.47 16.12
N SER A 64 -3.62 19.31 16.70
CA SER A 64 -4.08 19.18 18.10
C SER A 64 -4.89 17.90 18.38
N LEU A 65 -5.33 17.17 17.35
CA LEU A 65 -5.97 15.86 17.47
C LEU A 65 -4.96 14.72 17.78
N PHE A 66 -3.66 14.99 17.59
CA PHE A 66 -2.56 14.05 17.77
C PHE A 66 -1.70 14.44 18.97
N ASP A 67 -0.91 13.48 19.45
CA ASP A 67 0.00 13.66 20.57
C ASP A 67 1.29 12.85 20.34
N PRO A 68 2.38 13.08 21.09
CA PRO A 68 3.64 12.37 20.86
C PRO A 68 3.57 10.84 21.00
N ALA A 69 2.59 10.29 21.71
CA ALA A 69 2.37 8.84 21.77
C ALA A 69 1.56 8.32 20.56
N HIS A 70 0.80 9.19 19.90
CA HIS A 70 -0.01 8.88 18.72
C HIS A 70 0.20 9.95 17.62
N PRO A 71 1.41 10.08 17.05
CA PRO A 71 1.69 11.10 16.06
C PRO A 71 0.95 10.81 14.75
N LEU A 72 0.69 11.86 13.97
CA LEU A 72 0.19 11.75 12.61
C LEU A 72 1.30 11.18 11.72
N ARG A 73 1.15 9.93 11.31
CA ARG A 73 2.02 9.30 10.31
C ARG A 73 1.40 9.46 8.93
N VAL A 74 2.08 10.14 8.02
CA VAL A 74 1.55 10.53 6.71
C VAL A 74 2.19 9.70 5.59
N ALA A 75 1.37 9.25 4.66
CA ALA A 75 1.76 8.86 3.32
C ALA A 75 1.45 10.04 2.40
N ALA A 76 2.49 10.78 2.01
CA ALA A 76 2.34 11.97 1.17
C ALA A 76 1.91 11.54 -0.23
N LEU A 77 0.85 12.13 -0.76
CA LEU A 77 0.39 11.89 -2.12
C LEU A 77 0.69 13.13 -2.97
N GLY A 78 1.67 13.00 -3.86
CA GLY A 78 2.02 14.02 -4.84
C GLY A 78 1.05 14.03 -6.03
N PRO A 79 1.11 15.09 -6.86
CA PRO A 79 0.18 15.26 -7.98
C PRO A 79 0.47 14.28 -9.13
N LYS A 80 -0.52 14.13 -10.02
CA LYS A 80 -0.31 13.46 -11.30
C LYS A 80 0.23 14.46 -12.33
N THR A 81 1.29 14.09 -13.03
CA THR A 81 1.95 14.95 -14.02
C THR A 81 1.83 14.38 -15.43
N ALA A 82 2.10 15.22 -16.44
CA ALA A 82 1.90 14.88 -17.85
C ALA A 82 3.14 14.25 -18.52
N ASN A 83 4.34 14.62 -18.09
CA ASN A 83 5.62 14.24 -18.69
C ASN A 83 6.76 14.31 -17.65
N ALA A 84 7.98 13.95 -18.05
CA ALA A 84 9.17 13.94 -17.20
C ALA A 84 9.53 15.32 -16.61
N ASP A 85 9.48 16.40 -17.39
CA ASP A 85 9.86 17.75 -16.91
C ASP A 85 8.90 18.23 -15.82
N ALA A 86 7.59 18.16 -16.07
CA ALA A 86 6.57 18.52 -15.09
C ALA A 86 6.59 17.60 -13.86
N PHE A 87 7.05 16.35 -14.02
CA PHE A 87 7.23 15.42 -12.91
C PHE A 87 8.32 15.87 -11.95
N LEU A 88 9.48 16.31 -12.45
CA LEU A 88 10.58 16.77 -11.59
C LEU A 88 10.23 18.08 -10.87
N GLU A 89 9.65 19.05 -11.57
CA GLU A 89 9.18 20.30 -10.97
C GLU A 89 8.18 20.03 -9.84
N ALA A 90 7.17 19.19 -10.09
CA ALA A 90 6.21 18.81 -9.07
C ALA A 90 6.83 18.02 -7.91
N LEU A 91 7.89 17.25 -8.16
CA LEU A 91 8.60 16.48 -7.13
C LEU A 91 9.42 17.41 -6.21
N GLU A 92 10.04 18.45 -6.76
CA GLU A 92 10.71 19.49 -5.98
C GLU A 92 9.73 20.23 -5.06
N ASP A 93 8.59 20.68 -5.61
CA ASP A 93 7.52 21.31 -4.82
C ASP A 93 6.98 20.37 -3.73
N THR A 94 6.85 19.09 -4.06
CA THR A 94 6.43 18.04 -3.13
C THR A 94 7.44 17.87 -1.98
N ASP A 95 8.74 17.82 -2.27
CA ASP A 95 9.80 17.72 -1.25
C ASP A 95 9.80 18.95 -0.32
N VAL A 96 9.61 20.15 -0.87
CA VAL A 96 9.46 21.38 -0.08
C VAL A 96 8.24 21.30 0.86
N ALA A 97 7.09 20.86 0.35
CA ALA A 97 5.88 20.68 1.17
C ALA A 97 6.08 19.64 2.28
N ILE A 98 6.73 18.51 1.96
CA ILE A 98 7.09 17.45 2.91
C ILE A 98 7.97 17.99 4.04
N ARG A 99 9.03 18.75 3.71
CA ARG A 99 9.91 19.38 4.71
C ARG A 99 9.16 20.38 5.58
N SER A 100 8.26 21.17 4.98
CA SER A 100 7.43 22.15 5.69
C SER A 100 6.52 21.48 6.73
N LEU A 101 5.80 20.41 6.35
CA LEU A 101 4.93 19.68 7.27
C LEU A 101 5.72 18.94 8.36
N SER A 102 6.87 18.36 7.99
CA SER A 102 7.75 17.60 8.90
C SER A 102 8.46 18.45 9.96
N SER A 103 8.36 19.79 9.89
CA SER A 103 8.96 20.67 10.90
C SER A 103 8.39 20.47 12.32
N ASN A 104 7.19 19.90 12.44
CA ASN A 104 6.55 19.52 13.72
C ASN A 104 6.91 18.08 14.12
N VAL A 105 8.20 17.83 14.36
CA VAL A 105 8.77 16.48 14.51
C VAL A 105 8.16 15.62 15.62
N ASP A 106 7.59 16.25 16.66
CA ASP A 106 6.96 15.53 17.77
C ASP A 106 5.56 15.00 17.43
N LEU A 107 4.90 15.58 16.43
CA LEU A 107 3.50 15.28 16.09
C LEU A 107 3.32 14.71 14.69
N VAL A 108 4.27 14.90 13.78
CA VAL A 108 4.15 14.48 12.38
C VAL A 108 5.37 13.69 11.94
N SER A 109 5.12 12.57 11.26
CA SER A 109 6.15 11.83 10.53
C SER A 109 5.70 11.55 9.11
N ILE A 110 6.52 11.91 8.12
CA ILE A 110 6.30 11.52 6.73
C ILE A 110 6.95 10.15 6.53
N SER A 111 6.11 9.15 6.32
CA SER A 111 6.55 7.75 6.24
C SER A 111 6.95 7.31 4.83
N GLN A 112 6.33 7.92 3.83
CA GLN A 112 6.52 7.60 2.42
C GLN A 112 5.95 8.73 1.55
N LEU A 113 6.43 8.81 0.30
CA LEU A 113 5.81 9.55 -0.79
C LEU A 113 5.19 8.58 -1.79
N GLU A 114 4.08 8.97 -2.38
CA GLU A 114 3.40 8.28 -3.46
C GLU A 114 3.13 9.27 -4.60
N MET A 115 3.49 8.90 -5.82
CA MET A 115 3.24 9.75 -6.99
C MET A 115 3.14 8.91 -8.26
N PHE A 116 2.46 9.43 -9.28
CA PHE A 116 2.40 8.76 -10.58
C PHE A 116 3.74 8.88 -11.30
N LEU A 117 4.19 7.79 -11.89
CA LEU A 117 5.36 7.79 -12.75
C LEU A 117 4.95 8.18 -14.18
N PRO A 118 5.69 9.07 -14.87
CA PRO A 118 5.35 9.48 -16.22
C PRO A 118 5.62 8.34 -17.23
N GLN A 119 5.07 8.47 -18.44
CA GLN A 119 5.18 7.39 -19.43
C GLN A 119 6.60 7.19 -19.94
N ASP A 120 7.32 8.29 -20.11
CA ASP A 120 8.68 8.44 -20.64
C ASP A 120 9.78 8.31 -19.56
N VAL A 121 9.47 7.70 -18.41
CA VAL A 121 10.46 7.42 -17.36
C VAL A 121 11.63 6.58 -17.85
N ASP A 122 12.84 6.96 -17.43
CA ASP A 122 14.08 6.21 -17.60
C ASP A 122 14.93 6.23 -16.32
N VAL A 123 16.11 5.61 -16.36
CA VAL A 123 17.05 5.57 -15.21
C VAL A 123 17.57 6.97 -14.84
N GLY A 124 17.70 7.88 -15.81
CA GLY A 124 18.15 9.26 -15.57
C GLY A 124 17.15 10.01 -14.70
N LEU A 125 15.87 9.96 -15.08
CA LEU A 125 14.77 10.56 -14.33
C LEU A 125 14.70 10.03 -12.89
N LEU A 126 14.91 8.72 -12.70
CA LEU A 126 14.93 8.11 -11.37
C LEU A 126 16.11 8.60 -10.51
N LYS A 127 17.29 8.81 -11.10
CA LYS A 127 18.46 9.37 -10.39
C LYS A 127 18.23 10.82 -9.96
N GLU A 128 17.58 11.62 -10.80
CA GLU A 128 17.20 12.98 -10.45
C GLU A 128 16.14 12.98 -9.33
N ALA A 129 15.10 12.16 -9.46
CA ALA A 129 14.09 11.98 -8.43
C ALA A 129 14.70 11.57 -7.08
N ARG A 130 15.67 10.65 -7.10
CA ARG A 130 16.42 10.20 -5.92
C ARG A 130 17.23 11.32 -5.27
N SER A 131 17.82 12.19 -6.08
CA SER A 131 18.57 13.36 -5.59
C SER A 131 17.67 14.37 -4.87
N ILE A 132 16.40 14.49 -5.29
CA ILE A 132 15.40 15.37 -4.67
C ILE A 132 14.90 14.79 -3.35
N VAL A 133 14.39 13.56 -3.36
CA VAL A 133 13.69 12.95 -2.20
C VAL A 133 14.62 12.27 -1.20
N GLY A 134 15.90 12.10 -1.55
CA GLY A 134 16.90 11.43 -0.73
C GLY A 134 16.46 10.01 -0.34
N ASN A 135 16.54 9.71 0.96
CA ASN A 135 16.24 8.38 1.52
C ASN A 135 14.77 8.16 1.90
N LEU A 136 13.87 9.10 1.61
CA LEU A 136 12.45 8.90 1.85
C LEU A 136 11.94 7.74 0.99
N PRO A 137 11.23 6.73 1.56
CA PRO A 137 10.60 5.70 0.76
C PRO A 137 9.60 6.31 -0.22
N VAL A 138 9.72 5.99 -1.50
CA VAL A 138 8.82 6.47 -2.55
C VAL A 138 8.20 5.31 -3.30
N PHE A 139 6.88 5.33 -3.46
CA PHE A 139 6.17 4.32 -4.23
C PHE A 139 5.57 4.95 -5.49
N TRP A 140 6.10 4.53 -6.64
CA TRP A 140 5.72 5.04 -7.94
C TRP A 140 4.52 4.27 -8.49
N GLU A 141 3.41 4.98 -8.73
CA GLU A 141 2.21 4.40 -9.33
C GLU A 141 2.36 4.37 -10.86
N ALA A 142 2.24 3.17 -11.44
CA ALA A 142 2.14 3.00 -12.88
C ALA A 142 1.13 1.88 -13.23
N PRO A 143 0.56 1.88 -14.45
CA PRO A 143 -0.44 0.89 -14.86
C PRO A 143 0.08 -0.56 -14.78
N PRO A 144 -0.78 -1.54 -14.46
CA PRO A 144 -0.39 -2.95 -14.33
C PRO A 144 0.23 -3.53 -15.61
N GLU A 145 -0.15 -3.05 -16.79
CA GLU A 145 0.39 -3.48 -18.08
C GLU A 145 1.89 -3.18 -18.22
N ARG A 146 2.38 -2.19 -17.47
CA ARG A 146 3.79 -1.79 -17.43
C ARG A 146 4.52 -2.27 -16.18
N ALA A 147 3.85 -3.03 -15.31
CA ALA A 147 4.39 -3.41 -14.00
C ALA A 147 5.77 -4.09 -14.14
N GLU A 148 5.90 -5.10 -15.01
CA GLU A 148 7.17 -5.81 -15.20
C GLU A 148 8.31 -4.88 -15.61
N GLN A 149 8.07 -4.02 -16.61
CA GLN A 149 9.05 -3.04 -17.09
C GLN A 149 9.46 -2.05 -16.00
N ILE A 150 8.49 -1.47 -15.30
CA ILE A 150 8.75 -0.46 -14.26
C ILE A 150 9.43 -1.09 -13.05
N ILE A 151 9.00 -2.26 -12.61
CA ILE A 151 9.63 -2.97 -11.49
C ILE A 151 11.09 -3.30 -11.81
N ALA A 152 11.40 -3.76 -13.02
CA ALA A 152 12.78 -4.02 -13.44
C ALA A 152 13.61 -2.73 -13.44
N LEU A 153 13.06 -1.62 -13.95
CA LEU A 153 13.72 -0.32 -13.96
C LEU A 153 14.01 0.21 -12.54
N LEU A 154 13.03 0.11 -11.62
CA LEU A 154 13.19 0.51 -10.23
C LEU A 154 14.21 -0.39 -9.49
N ALA A 155 14.21 -1.68 -9.80
CA ALA A 155 15.19 -2.62 -9.25
C ALA A 155 16.62 -2.34 -9.73
N GLU A 156 16.78 -2.05 -11.03
CA GLU A 156 18.06 -1.62 -11.60
C GLU A 156 18.57 -0.35 -10.89
N HIS A 157 17.71 0.66 -10.75
CA HIS A 157 18.07 1.88 -10.03
C HIS A 157 18.50 1.58 -8.58
N ASN A 158 17.65 0.90 -7.80
CA ASN A 158 17.94 0.59 -6.39
C ASN A 158 19.22 -0.23 -6.21
N SER A 159 19.58 -1.11 -7.15
CA SER A 159 20.81 -1.92 -7.06
C SER A 159 22.09 -1.10 -7.16
N ASN A 160 22.00 0.13 -7.68
CA ASN A 160 23.12 1.06 -7.80
C ASN A 160 23.17 2.09 -6.65
N GLU A 161 22.24 2.02 -5.70
CA GLU A 161 22.09 2.97 -4.60
C GLU A 161 22.51 2.35 -3.26
N GLU A 162 22.96 3.17 -2.30
CA GLU A 162 23.30 2.70 -0.94
C GLU A 162 22.07 2.25 -0.15
N SER A 163 20.89 2.75 -0.49
CA SER A 163 19.62 2.37 0.13
C SER A 163 18.51 2.26 -0.91
N ALA A 164 17.74 1.17 -0.86
CA ALA A 164 16.59 0.97 -1.74
C ALA A 164 15.40 1.79 -1.23
N ALA A 165 15.17 2.96 -1.81
CA ALA A 165 14.05 3.82 -1.43
C ALA A 165 12.83 3.70 -2.35
N PHE A 166 13.01 3.21 -3.58
CA PHE A 166 11.92 3.19 -4.55
C PHE A 166 11.20 1.85 -4.59
N GLY A 167 9.87 1.91 -4.55
CA GLY A 167 8.97 0.79 -4.68
C GLY A 167 7.92 1.02 -5.76
N TYR A 168 7.21 -0.03 -6.10
CA TYR A 168 6.10 0.01 -7.06
C TYR A 168 4.77 0.14 -6.33
N LYS A 169 3.89 1.02 -6.81
CA LYS A 169 2.51 1.15 -6.33
C LYS A 169 1.56 0.63 -7.39
N LEU A 170 0.83 -0.43 -7.06
CA LEU A 170 -0.15 -1.04 -7.93
C LEU A 170 -1.57 -0.60 -7.53
N ARG A 171 -2.31 -0.05 -8.48
CA ARG A 171 -3.75 0.13 -8.31
C ARG A 171 -4.46 -1.21 -8.45
N THR A 172 -5.37 -1.51 -7.52
CA THR A 172 -6.11 -2.79 -7.47
C THR A 172 -7.62 -2.62 -7.64
N GLY A 173 -8.10 -1.39 -7.81
CA GLY A 173 -9.52 -1.10 -8.02
C GLY A 173 -9.85 0.39 -8.13
N GLY A 174 -11.16 0.66 -8.11
CA GLY A 174 -11.72 2.01 -8.14
C GLY A 174 -13.25 1.97 -8.00
N VAL A 175 -13.92 3.00 -8.49
CA VAL A 175 -15.39 3.13 -8.40
C VAL A 175 -16.13 2.60 -9.63
N THR A 176 -15.40 2.17 -10.67
CA THR A 176 -15.94 1.59 -11.90
C THR A 176 -15.35 0.20 -12.14
N ALA A 177 -16.07 -0.66 -12.86
CA ALA A 177 -15.65 -2.04 -13.11
C ALA A 177 -14.29 -2.15 -13.83
N ASP A 178 -14.01 -1.23 -14.76
CA ASP A 178 -12.78 -1.16 -15.55
C ASP A 178 -11.57 -0.66 -14.74
N ALA A 179 -11.79 -0.08 -13.55
CA ALA A 179 -10.70 0.32 -12.66
C ALA A 179 -10.09 -0.86 -11.88
N PHE A 180 -10.68 -2.06 -11.95
CA PHE A 180 -10.16 -3.28 -11.32
C PHE A 180 -9.32 -4.08 -12.32
N PRO A 181 -7.99 -4.18 -12.12
CA PRO A 181 -7.18 -5.05 -12.96
C PRO A 181 -7.59 -6.51 -12.80
N THR A 182 -7.35 -7.30 -13.82
CA THR A 182 -7.53 -8.76 -13.78
C THR A 182 -6.56 -9.41 -12.78
N SER A 183 -6.92 -10.60 -12.29
CA SER A 183 -6.04 -11.38 -11.40
C SER A 183 -4.70 -11.70 -12.07
N SER A 184 -4.68 -11.93 -13.38
CA SER A 184 -3.45 -12.15 -14.15
C SER A 184 -2.53 -10.92 -14.16
N GLN A 185 -3.09 -9.71 -14.30
CA GLN A 185 -2.35 -8.46 -14.24
C GLN A 185 -1.73 -8.22 -12.86
N ILE A 186 -2.50 -8.44 -11.79
CA ILE A 186 -1.97 -8.35 -10.42
C ILE A 186 -0.90 -9.41 -10.20
N ALA A 187 -1.15 -10.67 -10.59
CA ALA A 187 -0.20 -11.76 -10.41
C ALA A 187 1.15 -11.48 -11.07
N ALA A 188 1.16 -10.96 -12.30
CA ALA A 188 2.40 -10.54 -12.98
C ALA A 188 3.15 -9.47 -12.15
N ALA A 189 2.43 -8.48 -11.62
CA ALA A 189 3.01 -7.45 -10.76
C ALA A 189 3.48 -7.98 -9.38
N LEU A 190 3.00 -9.13 -8.90
CA LEU A 190 3.44 -9.74 -7.64
C LEU A 190 4.70 -10.59 -7.78
N VAL A 191 4.88 -11.29 -8.91
CA VAL A 191 6.00 -12.22 -9.10
C VAL A 191 7.30 -11.54 -9.52
N THR A 192 7.24 -10.43 -10.26
CA THR A 192 8.44 -9.70 -10.70
C THR A 192 9.20 -9.08 -9.51
N PRO A 193 8.57 -8.36 -8.56
CA PRO A 193 9.26 -7.78 -7.40
C PRO A 193 9.91 -8.84 -6.51
N ALA A 194 9.30 -10.03 -6.40
CA ALA A 194 9.84 -11.12 -5.60
C ALA A 194 11.24 -11.56 -6.05
N THR A 195 11.53 -11.43 -7.35
CA THR A 195 12.86 -11.71 -7.92
C THR A 195 13.88 -10.64 -7.54
N HIS A 196 13.45 -9.39 -7.43
CA HIS A 196 14.30 -8.22 -7.22
C HIS A 196 14.34 -7.71 -5.77
N GLN A 197 13.55 -8.30 -4.86
CA GLN A 197 13.32 -7.76 -3.52
C GLN A 197 12.87 -6.29 -3.54
N LEU A 198 12.10 -5.91 -4.57
CA LEU A 198 11.58 -4.55 -4.70
C LEU A 198 10.34 -4.39 -3.81
N PRO A 199 10.24 -3.33 -2.99
CA PRO A 199 9.01 -3.02 -2.27
C PRO A 199 7.83 -2.80 -3.22
N ILE A 200 6.69 -3.39 -2.91
CA ILE A 200 5.41 -3.17 -3.58
C ILE A 200 4.35 -2.74 -2.57
N LYS A 201 3.47 -1.83 -2.98
CA LYS A 201 2.27 -1.47 -2.25
C LYS A 201 1.05 -1.42 -3.16
N PHE A 202 -0.13 -1.41 -2.57
CA PHE A 202 -1.39 -1.42 -3.31
C PHE A 202 -2.22 -0.17 -3.02
N THR A 203 -3.12 0.19 -3.93
CA THR A 203 -4.05 1.28 -3.71
C THR A 203 -5.40 0.99 -4.33
N ALA A 204 -6.46 1.44 -3.64
CA ALA A 204 -7.86 1.34 -4.02
C ALA A 204 -8.38 -0.09 -4.21
N GLY A 205 -9.64 -0.32 -3.79
CA GLY A 205 -10.36 -1.56 -4.08
C GLY A 205 -10.09 -2.74 -3.15
N LEU A 206 -9.20 -2.62 -2.15
CA LEU A 206 -8.91 -3.66 -1.15
C LEU A 206 -9.66 -3.41 0.17
N HIS A 207 -10.98 -3.58 0.15
CA HIS A 207 -11.85 -3.34 1.30
C HIS A 207 -12.16 -4.62 2.08
N HIS A 208 -12.19 -5.75 1.38
CA HIS A 208 -12.67 -7.02 1.92
C HIS A 208 -11.53 -8.03 2.05
N PRO A 209 -11.58 -8.93 3.05
CA PRO A 209 -10.51 -9.90 3.27
C PRO A 209 -10.38 -10.89 2.11
N ILE A 210 -11.52 -11.38 1.62
CA ILE A 210 -11.62 -12.40 0.57
C ILE A 210 -12.22 -11.79 -0.70
N ARG A 211 -11.76 -12.25 -1.87
CA ARG A 211 -12.32 -11.87 -3.17
C ARG A 211 -13.82 -12.14 -3.22
N GLN A 212 -14.58 -11.18 -3.74
CA GLN A 212 -16.02 -11.33 -3.90
C GLN A 212 -16.59 -10.40 -4.97
N PHE A 213 -17.74 -10.79 -5.55
CA PHE A 213 -18.52 -9.92 -6.41
C PHE A 213 -19.20 -8.82 -5.60
N ARG A 214 -19.17 -7.58 -6.12
CA ARG A 214 -19.75 -6.41 -5.47
C ARG A 214 -20.65 -5.66 -6.42
N ASP A 215 -21.90 -5.51 -6.02
CA ASP A 215 -22.94 -4.89 -6.84
C ASP A 215 -22.69 -3.42 -7.10
N GLU A 216 -22.00 -2.73 -6.19
CA GLU A 216 -21.74 -1.30 -6.25
C GLU A 216 -20.77 -0.93 -7.39
N VAL A 217 -19.85 -1.83 -7.72
CA VAL A 217 -18.87 -1.66 -8.80
C VAL A 217 -19.10 -2.60 -9.99
N LYS A 218 -20.12 -3.47 -9.90
CA LYS A 218 -20.51 -4.46 -10.93
C LYS A 218 -19.35 -5.35 -11.41
N THR A 219 -18.44 -5.69 -10.49
CA THR A 219 -17.30 -6.58 -10.76
C THR A 219 -16.86 -7.31 -9.50
N LYS A 220 -15.88 -8.21 -9.63
CA LYS A 220 -15.23 -8.88 -8.50
C LYS A 220 -14.12 -7.99 -7.92
N MET A 221 -14.28 -7.60 -6.67
CA MET A 221 -13.24 -6.92 -5.90
C MET A 221 -12.22 -7.94 -5.39
N HIS A 222 -10.94 -7.56 -5.41
CA HIS A 222 -9.87 -8.39 -4.85
C HIS A 222 -9.90 -8.36 -3.32
N GLY A 223 -9.57 -9.48 -2.69
CA GLY A 223 -9.44 -9.56 -1.24
C GLY A 223 -8.05 -9.13 -0.76
N PHE A 224 -7.94 -8.37 0.33
CA PHE A 224 -6.63 -7.99 0.86
C PHE A 224 -5.85 -9.20 1.42
N LEU A 225 -6.51 -10.25 1.93
CA LEU A 225 -5.83 -11.50 2.31
C LEU A 225 -5.36 -12.27 1.07
N ASN A 226 -6.15 -12.27 0.00
CA ASN A 226 -5.71 -12.83 -1.28
C ASN A 226 -4.46 -12.13 -1.79
N VAL A 227 -4.46 -10.80 -1.85
CA VAL A 227 -3.35 -10.02 -2.43
C VAL A 227 -2.09 -10.09 -1.56
N LEU A 228 -2.19 -9.81 -0.26
CA LEU A 228 -1.03 -9.85 0.64
C LEU A 228 -0.49 -11.28 0.82
N GLY A 229 -1.39 -12.26 0.90
CA GLY A 229 -1.02 -13.67 0.99
C GLY A 229 -0.35 -14.17 -0.28
N ALA A 230 -0.89 -13.84 -1.46
CA ALA A 230 -0.28 -14.22 -2.74
C ALA A 230 1.10 -13.56 -2.91
N ALA A 231 1.26 -12.29 -2.53
CA ALA A 231 2.54 -11.60 -2.62
C ALA A 231 3.62 -12.26 -1.75
N THR A 232 3.26 -12.68 -0.53
CA THR A 232 4.21 -13.31 0.41
C THR A 232 4.53 -14.76 0.04
N LEU A 233 3.51 -15.56 -0.30
CA LEU A 233 3.70 -16.96 -0.70
C LEU A 233 4.37 -17.09 -2.07
N ALA A 234 4.06 -16.22 -3.04
CA ALA A 234 4.72 -16.24 -4.33
C ALA A 234 6.23 -15.98 -4.20
N ALA A 235 6.61 -15.03 -3.34
CA ALA A 235 8.01 -14.76 -3.07
C ALA A 235 8.71 -15.90 -2.31
N GLU A 236 7.99 -16.58 -1.42
CA GLU A 236 8.55 -17.69 -0.65
C GLU A 236 8.77 -18.94 -1.47
N HIS A 237 7.76 -19.32 -2.25
CA HIS A 237 7.74 -20.57 -3.00
C HIS A 237 8.14 -20.41 -4.47
N ARG A 238 8.55 -19.19 -4.87
CA ARG A 238 8.92 -18.84 -6.25
C ARG A 238 7.81 -19.19 -7.25
N TRP A 239 6.58 -18.83 -6.91
CA TRP A 239 5.44 -19.07 -7.78
C TRP A 239 5.57 -18.31 -9.10
N ASP A 240 5.02 -18.91 -10.16
CA ASP A 240 4.75 -18.18 -11.39
C ASP A 240 3.45 -17.35 -11.28
N ALA A 241 3.21 -16.50 -12.27
CA ALA A 241 2.01 -15.65 -12.31
C ALA A 241 0.71 -16.47 -12.34
N ARG A 242 0.73 -17.71 -12.84
CA ARG A 242 -0.47 -18.56 -12.86
C ARG A 242 -0.82 -19.03 -11.46
N GLN A 243 0.15 -19.51 -10.70
CA GLN A 243 -0.03 -19.92 -9.31
C GLN A 243 -0.52 -18.76 -8.43
N ALA A 244 0.08 -17.58 -8.57
CA ALA A 244 -0.37 -16.38 -7.87
C ALA A 244 -1.82 -15.99 -8.27
N ALA A 245 -2.17 -16.07 -9.56
CA ALA A 245 -3.53 -15.79 -10.02
C ALA A 245 -4.58 -16.73 -9.41
N ILE A 246 -4.25 -18.03 -9.23
CA ILE A 246 -5.17 -19.00 -8.59
C ILE A 246 -5.51 -18.59 -7.15
N MET A 247 -4.52 -18.10 -6.39
CA MET A 247 -4.77 -17.60 -5.03
C MET A 247 -5.55 -16.28 -5.05
N LEU A 248 -5.24 -15.39 -5.99
CA LEU A 248 -5.96 -14.12 -6.15
C LEU A 248 -7.44 -14.33 -6.47
N GLU A 249 -7.78 -15.42 -7.17
CA GLU A 249 -9.15 -15.79 -7.56
C GLU A 249 -9.90 -16.61 -6.51
N ASP A 250 -9.27 -16.96 -5.38
CA ASP A 250 -9.91 -17.77 -4.34
C ASP A 250 -10.97 -16.95 -3.57
N GLU A 251 -12.19 -17.48 -3.52
CA GLU A 251 -13.34 -16.85 -2.83
C GLU A 251 -13.73 -17.60 -1.55
N SER A 252 -12.99 -18.63 -1.17
CA SER A 252 -13.25 -19.41 0.04
C SER A 252 -12.36 -18.96 1.20
N VAL A 253 -12.98 -18.54 2.30
CA VAL A 253 -12.26 -18.26 3.55
C VAL A 253 -11.56 -19.50 4.10
N ASP A 254 -12.13 -20.69 3.89
CA ASP A 254 -11.59 -21.96 4.39
C ASP A 254 -10.26 -22.35 3.71
N SER A 255 -9.94 -21.73 2.58
CA SER A 255 -8.64 -21.88 1.93
C SER A 255 -7.51 -21.21 2.73
N PHE A 256 -7.80 -20.32 3.68
CA PHE A 256 -6.83 -19.56 4.45
C PHE A 256 -6.77 -20.05 5.89
N SER A 257 -5.57 -20.37 6.36
CA SER A 257 -5.31 -20.78 7.75
C SER A 257 -4.27 -19.84 8.37
N PHE A 258 -4.63 -19.29 9.53
CA PHE A 258 -3.77 -18.44 10.33
C PHE A 258 -3.51 -19.14 11.65
N GLU A 259 -2.31 -19.67 11.84
CA GLU A 259 -1.91 -20.36 13.05
C GLU A 259 -0.91 -19.52 13.85
N LYS A 260 -0.48 -20.04 15.00
CA LYS A 260 0.51 -19.38 15.85
C LYS A 260 1.85 -19.19 15.14
N ASP A 261 2.32 -20.21 14.42
CA ASP A 261 3.68 -20.26 13.90
C ASP A 261 3.77 -20.15 12.37
N PHE A 262 2.64 -20.17 11.66
CA PHE A 262 2.61 -20.11 10.20
C PHE A 262 1.31 -19.55 9.65
N PHE A 263 1.39 -19.02 8.43
CA PHE A 263 0.25 -18.70 7.55
C PHE A 263 0.20 -19.74 6.43
N SER A 264 -1.00 -20.21 6.07
CA SER A 264 -1.19 -21.09 4.92
C SER A 264 -2.32 -20.64 4.02
N TRP A 265 -2.14 -20.89 2.73
CA TRP A 265 -3.23 -20.95 1.75
C TRP A 265 -3.25 -22.33 1.11
N ARG A 266 -4.33 -23.09 1.33
CA ARG A 266 -4.44 -24.51 0.99
C ARG A 266 -3.23 -25.28 1.54
N GLY A 267 -2.47 -25.97 0.68
CA GLY A 267 -1.26 -26.70 1.08
C GLY A 267 0.03 -25.87 1.09
N TRP A 268 -0.03 -24.58 0.80
CA TRP A 268 1.14 -23.72 0.75
C TRP A 268 1.30 -22.95 2.05
N THR A 269 2.44 -23.14 2.71
CA THR A 269 2.68 -22.64 4.07
C THR A 269 3.92 -21.74 4.10
N ILE A 270 3.89 -20.72 4.94
CA ILE A 270 5.04 -19.86 5.27
C ILE A 270 5.10 -19.69 6.79
N ASP A 271 6.25 -19.98 7.39
CA ASP A 271 6.45 -19.77 8.83
C ASP A 271 6.48 -18.28 9.17
N ILE A 272 6.23 -17.95 10.43
CA ILE A 272 6.07 -16.57 10.90
C ILE A 272 7.31 -15.70 10.71
N GLU A 273 8.52 -16.27 10.82
CA GLU A 273 9.78 -15.52 10.64
C GLU A 273 9.98 -15.17 9.17
N ARG A 274 9.74 -16.13 8.28
CA ARG A 274 9.76 -15.91 6.82
C ARG A 274 8.66 -14.97 6.39
N LEU A 275 7.46 -15.09 6.94
CA LEU A 275 6.35 -14.18 6.67
C LEU A 275 6.72 -12.74 7.05
N ARG A 276 7.28 -12.54 8.25
CA ARG A 276 7.74 -11.22 8.69
C ARG A 276 8.82 -10.65 7.76
N TYR A 277 9.75 -11.47 7.30
CA TYR A 277 10.75 -11.06 6.32
C TYR A 277 10.12 -10.65 4.98
N ARG A 278 9.21 -11.46 4.42
CA ARG A 278 8.54 -11.16 3.14
C ARG A 278 7.66 -9.91 3.22
N ARG A 279 6.98 -9.71 4.35
CA ARG A 279 6.16 -8.52 4.61
C ARG A 279 6.94 -7.21 4.56
N ARG A 280 8.27 -7.20 4.71
CA ARG A 280 9.10 -5.99 4.52
C ARG A 280 9.05 -5.46 3.09
N PHE A 281 8.81 -6.33 2.11
CA PHE A 281 8.75 -5.97 0.69
C PHE A 281 7.32 -5.81 0.17
N VAL A 282 6.33 -6.24 0.94
CA VAL A 282 4.92 -6.01 0.61
C VAL A 282 4.46 -4.95 1.60
N ALA A 283 4.53 -3.66 1.28
CA ALA A 283 4.42 -2.62 2.30
C ALA A 283 3.02 -2.53 2.90
N SER A 284 2.07 -2.00 2.13
CA SER A 284 0.73 -1.67 2.61
C SER A 284 -0.28 -1.60 1.45
N PHE A 285 -1.55 -1.37 1.78
CA PHE A 285 -2.60 -1.04 0.83
C PHE A 285 -3.42 0.16 1.31
N GLY A 286 -3.83 1.01 0.35
CA GLY A 286 -4.75 2.10 0.62
C GLY A 286 -6.19 1.62 0.75
N SER A 287 -6.88 2.02 1.82
CA SER A 287 -8.32 1.82 2.03
C SER A 287 -8.98 3.10 2.51
N CYS A 288 -10.11 3.49 1.91
CA CYS A 288 -10.85 4.67 2.36
C CYS A 288 -11.64 4.43 3.67
N SER A 289 -11.72 3.19 4.13
CA SER A 289 -12.30 2.82 5.43
C SER A 289 -11.31 1.98 6.23
N PHE A 290 -11.13 2.32 7.50
CA PHE A 290 -10.45 1.45 8.45
C PHE A 290 -11.42 0.54 9.21
N ASP A 291 -12.72 0.87 9.19
CA ASP A 291 -13.75 0.07 9.84
C ASP A 291 -14.11 -1.17 9.01
N GLU A 292 -14.32 -1.02 7.70
CA GLU A 292 -14.76 -2.11 6.81
C GLU A 292 -13.82 -3.33 6.87
N PRO A 293 -12.48 -3.20 6.71
CA PRO A 293 -11.60 -4.36 6.82
C PRO A 293 -11.67 -5.05 8.19
N ARG A 294 -11.87 -4.29 9.27
CA ARG A 294 -11.96 -4.83 10.63
C ARG A 294 -13.27 -5.55 10.88
N GLU A 295 -14.37 -4.96 10.44
CA GLU A 295 -15.71 -5.53 10.56
C GLU A 295 -15.81 -6.85 9.80
N ASP A 296 -15.27 -6.90 8.58
CA ASP A 296 -15.25 -8.12 7.79
C ASP A 296 -14.36 -9.21 8.42
N LEU A 297 -13.18 -8.85 8.94
CA LEU A 297 -12.34 -9.82 9.65
C LEU A 297 -13.02 -10.37 10.92
N ARG A 298 -13.76 -9.53 11.66
CA ARG A 298 -14.58 -9.99 12.80
C ARG A 298 -15.73 -10.90 12.36
N ALA A 299 -16.39 -10.58 11.25
CA ALA A 299 -17.44 -11.42 10.68
C ALA A 299 -16.91 -12.81 10.29
N LEU A 300 -15.66 -12.87 9.82
CA LEU A 300 -14.93 -14.12 9.56
C LEU A 300 -14.31 -14.77 10.81
N ARG A 301 -14.49 -14.17 12.00
CA ARG A 301 -13.92 -14.63 13.29
C ARG A 301 -12.39 -14.72 13.29
N LEU A 302 -11.73 -13.85 12.55
CA LEU A 302 -10.27 -13.75 12.48
C LEU A 302 -9.70 -12.73 13.50
N LEU A 303 -10.54 -11.86 14.05
CA LEU A 303 -10.22 -10.88 15.10
C LEU A 303 -10.97 -11.16 16.41
#